data_AF-A0A4S9XEW2-F1
#
_entry.id   AF-A0A4S9XEW2-F1
#
_cell.length_a   1.000
_cell.length_b   1.000
_cell.length_c   1.000
_cell.angle_alpha   90.00
_cell.angle_beta   90.00
_cell.angle_gamma   90.00
#
_symmetry.space_group_name_H-M   'P 1'
#
loop_
_entity.id
_entity.type
_entity.pdbx_description
1 polymer ?
#
loop_
_entity_poly.entity_id
_entity_poly.type
_entity_poly.pdbx_seq_one_letter_code
_entity_poly.pdbx_strand_id
1 'polypeptide(L)'
;MSTKTIYTGPDPDTTTRAEFTIHHLNRQCPTVCSPRFSHIFRVHQTLIRLMDAHPAMDQNRNQTYNTPAASKNKVYFMWDFLARTSGTLANVPPRNPSCSNKYWKDVVLRCVLAKELILDHTEKLEQMNRATGYNDDAGIEFGEEIEAEAAKLDEKFNAEEREMIEWLRRKIPSGRIMDGLGG
;
A
#
# COMPACT_ATOMS: atom_id res chain seq x y z
N MET A 1 -8.30 28.63 14.42
CA MET A 1 -7.29 27.66 14.86
C MET A 1 -7.54 26.36 14.11
N SER A 2 -6.63 25.91 13.26
CA SER A 2 -6.81 24.64 12.52
C SER A 2 -6.34 23.51 13.42
N THR A 3 -7.27 22.75 13.99
CA THR A 3 -6.97 21.51 14.71
C THR A 3 -6.45 20.51 13.70
N LYS A 4 -5.12 20.41 13.61
CA LYS A 4 -4.44 19.35 12.87
C LYS A 4 -4.76 18.05 13.61
N THR A 5 -5.79 17.32 13.18
CA THR A 5 -6.07 15.99 13.72
C THR A 5 -4.88 15.12 13.37
N ILE A 6 -3.99 14.89 14.34
CA ILE A 6 -2.91 13.93 14.19
C ILE A 6 -3.58 12.57 14.12
N TYR A 7 -3.36 11.84 13.03
CA TYR A 7 -3.78 10.45 12.95
C TYR A 7 -3.08 9.68 14.07
N THR A 8 -3.83 9.26 15.08
CA THR A 8 -3.37 8.34 16.14
C THR A 8 -3.77 6.94 15.72
N GLY A 9 -2.82 6.22 15.10
CA GLY A 9 -2.98 4.79 14.85
C GLY A 9 -3.01 3.98 16.16
N PRO A 10 -3.38 2.70 16.10
CA PRO A 10 -3.30 1.79 17.24
C PRO A 10 -1.87 1.67 17.77
N ASP A 11 -1.72 1.35 19.05
CA ASP A 11 -0.41 1.09 19.66
C ASP A 11 0.19 -0.20 19.06
N PRO A 12 1.32 -0.12 18.34
CA PRO A 12 1.89 -1.26 17.63
C PRO A 12 2.51 -2.33 18.55
N ASP A 13 2.78 -2.00 19.82
CA ASP A 13 3.32 -2.95 20.80
C ASP A 13 2.24 -3.87 21.37
N THR A 14 0.99 -3.40 21.41
CA THR A 14 -0.14 -4.11 22.04
C THR A 14 -1.21 -4.54 21.04
N THR A 15 -1.25 -3.96 19.84
CA THR A 15 -2.26 -4.27 18.81
C THR A 15 -1.75 -5.34 17.86
N THR A 16 -2.55 -6.38 17.62
CA THR A 16 -2.29 -7.41 16.60
C THR A 16 -2.41 -6.85 15.19
N ARG A 17 -1.81 -7.53 14.20
CA ARG A 17 -1.98 -7.16 12.78
C ARG A 17 -3.44 -7.21 12.34
N ALA A 18 -4.20 -8.19 12.83
CA ALA A 18 -5.65 -8.28 12.60
C ALA A 18 -6.39 -7.03 13.10
N GLU A 19 -6.15 -6.63 14.34
CA GLU A 19 -6.79 -5.46 14.94
C GLU A 19 -6.35 -4.16 14.25
N PHE A 20 -5.09 -4.08 13.83
CA PHE A 20 -4.57 -2.98 13.04
C PHE A 20 -5.24 -2.90 11.65
N THR A 21 -5.48 -4.05 11.01
CA THR A 21 -6.29 -4.16 9.78
C THR A 21 -7.70 -3.65 10.03
N ILE A 22 -8.38 -4.13 11.06
CA ILE A 22 -9.75 -3.72 11.40
C ILE A 22 -9.82 -2.21 11.63
N HIS A 23 -8.85 -1.63 12.34
CA HIS A 23 -8.78 -0.19 12.52
C HIS A 23 -8.66 0.55 11.18
N HIS A 24 -7.82 0.08 10.26
CA HIS A 24 -7.70 0.65 8.91
C HIS A 24 -9.00 0.54 8.10
N LEU A 25 -9.68 -0.61 8.16
CA LEU A 25 -10.91 -0.85 7.43
C LEU A 25 -12.10 -0.07 8.00
N ASN A 26 -12.09 0.25 9.30
CA ASN A 26 -13.11 1.06 9.95
C ASN A 26 -12.99 2.57 9.66
N ARG A 27 -11.86 3.02 9.10
CA ARG A 27 -11.72 4.42 8.67
C ARG A 27 -12.74 4.72 7.57
N GLN A 28 -13.47 5.83 7.71
CA GLN A 28 -14.41 6.26 6.69
C GLN A 28 -13.74 7.20 5.69
N CYS A 29 -14.06 7.02 4.42
CA CYS A 29 -13.69 7.98 3.39
C CYS A 29 -14.41 9.32 3.70
N PRO A 30 -13.71 10.47 3.66
CA PRO A 30 -14.35 11.76 3.84
C PRO A 30 -15.50 11.96 2.85
N THR A 31 -16.63 12.48 3.32
CA THR A 31 -17.83 12.73 2.48
C THR A 31 -17.58 13.80 1.42
N VAL A 32 -16.71 14.77 1.71
CA VAL A 32 -16.31 15.82 0.77
C VAL A 32 -14.84 15.63 0.36
N CYS A 33 -14.62 14.83 -0.68
CA CYS A 33 -13.32 14.55 -1.26
C CYS A 33 -13.38 14.51 -2.79
N SER A 34 -12.22 14.58 -3.44
CA SER A 34 -12.12 14.42 -4.89
C SER A 34 -12.36 12.96 -5.29
N PRO A 35 -12.86 12.69 -6.51
CA PRO A 35 -13.02 11.32 -7.01
C PRO A 35 -11.73 10.51 -6.93
N ARG A 36 -10.58 11.13 -7.25
CA ARG A 36 -9.24 10.51 -7.14
C ARG A 36 -8.92 10.03 -5.72
N PHE A 37 -9.11 10.91 -4.73
CA PHE A 37 -8.88 10.56 -3.34
C PHE A 37 -9.78 9.40 -2.90
N SER A 38 -11.09 9.48 -3.17
CA SER A 38 -12.04 8.42 -2.78
C SER A 38 -11.74 7.09 -3.45
N HIS A 39 -11.28 7.12 -4.70
CA HIS A 39 -10.93 5.93 -5.46
C HIS A 39 -9.74 5.22 -4.82
N ILE A 40 -8.63 5.93 -4.62
CA ILE A 40 -7.43 5.36 -3.98
C ILE A 40 -7.75 4.85 -2.58
N PHE A 41 -8.51 5.62 -1.79
CA PHE A 41 -8.92 5.22 -0.45
C PHE A 41 -9.65 3.87 -0.45
N ARG A 42 -10.64 3.70 -1.33
CA ARG A 42 -11.47 2.48 -1.40
C ARG A 42 -10.68 1.30 -1.94
N VAL A 43 -9.90 1.50 -3.00
CA VAL A 43 -9.05 0.43 -3.58
C VAL A 43 -8.06 -0.09 -2.54
N HIS A 44 -7.44 0.80 -1.74
CA HIS A 44 -6.54 0.37 -0.66
C HIS A 44 -7.28 -0.41 0.43
N GLN A 45 -8.47 0.03 0.85
CA GLN A 45 -9.25 -0.73 1.83
C GLN A 45 -9.61 -2.12 1.32
N THR A 46 -10.02 -2.24 0.06
CA THR A 46 -10.31 -3.54 -0.55
C THR A 46 -9.06 -4.42 -0.59
N LEU A 47 -7.93 -3.91 -1.08
CA LEU A 47 -6.69 -4.68 -1.17
C LEU A 47 -6.17 -5.10 0.21
N ILE A 48 -6.15 -4.20 1.19
CA ILE A 48 -5.75 -4.53 2.57
C ILE A 48 -6.60 -5.66 3.13
N ARG A 49 -7.93 -5.61 2.92
CA ARG A 49 -8.86 -6.67 3.34
C ARG A 49 -8.57 -8.00 2.64
N LEU A 50 -8.32 -7.98 1.33
CA LEU A 50 -8.00 -9.18 0.56
C LEU A 50 -6.67 -9.80 1.01
N MET A 51 -5.65 -8.98 1.25
CA MET A 51 -4.34 -9.45 1.74
C MET A 51 -4.47 -10.05 3.14
N ASP A 52 -5.18 -9.39 4.05
CA ASP A 52 -5.40 -9.90 5.43
C ASP A 52 -6.16 -11.23 5.44
N ALA A 53 -7.12 -11.42 4.53
CA ALA A 53 -7.89 -12.64 4.37
C ALA A 53 -7.13 -13.77 3.66
N HIS A 54 -6.00 -13.48 3.01
CA HIS A 54 -5.24 -14.47 2.26
C HIS A 54 -4.57 -15.49 3.20
N PRO A 55 -4.58 -16.81 2.90
CA PRO A 55 -4.05 -17.85 3.80
C PRO A 55 -2.59 -17.63 4.24
N ALA A 56 -1.75 -17.06 3.36
CA ALA A 56 -0.37 -16.70 3.69
C ALA A 56 -0.22 -15.68 4.83
N MET A 57 -1.29 -15.00 5.26
CA MET A 57 -1.28 -14.10 6.42
C MET A 57 -1.58 -14.79 7.75
N ASP A 58 -2.03 -16.05 7.75
CA ASP A 58 -2.55 -16.71 8.96
C ASP A 58 -1.53 -16.76 10.10
N GLN A 59 -0.25 -17.02 9.78
CA GLN A 59 0.82 -17.08 10.79
C GLN A 59 1.14 -15.70 11.40
N ASN A 60 0.84 -14.61 10.68
CA ASN A 60 1.21 -13.26 11.06
C ASN A 60 0.09 -12.48 11.76
N ARG A 61 -1.18 -12.85 11.49
CA ARG A 61 -2.36 -12.06 11.83
C ARG A 61 -2.49 -11.75 13.32
N ASN A 62 -2.21 -12.73 14.17
CA ASN A 62 -2.36 -12.63 15.63
C ASN A 62 -1.10 -12.14 16.36
N GLN A 63 0.00 -11.91 15.65
CA GLN A 63 1.18 -11.30 16.24
C GLN A 63 0.96 -9.79 16.37
N THR A 64 1.53 -9.17 17.40
CA THR A 64 1.56 -7.70 17.50
C THR A 64 2.35 -7.09 16.35
N TYR A 65 2.01 -5.87 15.98
CA TYR A 65 2.59 -5.23 14.80
C TYR A 65 4.13 -5.15 14.86
N ASN A 66 4.69 -4.78 16.02
CA ASN A 66 6.13 -4.68 16.24
C ASN A 66 6.83 -6.04 16.44
N THR A 67 6.11 -7.14 16.66
CA THR A 67 6.71 -8.48 16.69
C THR A 67 7.18 -8.87 15.28
N PRO A 68 8.41 -9.35 15.07
CA PRO A 68 8.84 -9.83 13.77
C PRO A 68 7.86 -10.86 13.18
N ALA A 69 7.52 -10.69 11.91
CA ALA A 69 6.57 -11.59 11.22
C ALA A 69 7.06 -13.05 11.26
N ALA A 70 6.16 -13.96 11.60
CA ALA A 70 6.42 -15.40 11.62
C ALA A 70 6.65 -15.95 10.20
N SER A 71 5.92 -15.44 9.21
CA SER A 71 6.12 -15.74 7.80
C SER A 71 6.40 -14.45 7.03
N LYS A 72 7.61 -14.32 6.50
CA LYS A 72 8.05 -13.19 5.68
C LYS A 72 7.81 -13.50 4.22
N ASN A 73 6.55 -13.37 3.80
CA ASN A 73 6.09 -13.62 2.44
C ASN A 73 5.54 -12.35 1.74
N LYS A 74 5.27 -12.46 0.44
CA LYS A 74 4.87 -11.38 -0.46
C LYS A 74 3.50 -10.79 -0.12
N VAL A 75 2.60 -11.61 0.41
CA VAL A 75 1.29 -11.16 0.87
C VAL A 75 1.44 -10.31 2.13
N TYR A 76 2.26 -10.76 3.08
CA TYR A 76 2.57 -9.95 4.27
C TYR A 76 3.26 -8.64 3.92
N PHE A 77 4.26 -8.69 3.05
CA PHE A 77 4.92 -7.48 2.55
C PHE A 77 3.89 -6.51 1.93
N MET A 78 3.05 -7.00 1.03
CA MET A 78 2.10 -6.16 0.31
C MET A 78 1.00 -5.62 1.24
N TRP A 79 0.53 -6.42 2.20
CA TRP A 79 -0.37 -5.98 3.25
C TRP A 79 0.20 -4.77 4.02
N ASP A 80 1.44 -4.89 4.53
CA ASP A 80 2.10 -3.82 5.29
C ASP A 80 2.33 -2.57 4.42
N PHE A 81 2.79 -2.79 3.18
CA PHE A 81 3.05 -1.73 2.21
C PHE A 81 1.76 -0.92 1.89
N LEU A 82 0.65 -1.61 1.64
CA LEU A 82 -0.65 -0.98 1.39
C LEU A 82 -1.21 -0.28 2.63
N ALA A 83 -1.09 -0.89 3.81
CA ALA A 83 -1.55 -0.30 5.07
C ALA A 83 -0.79 1.00 5.39
N ARG A 84 0.54 1.01 5.25
CA ARG A 84 1.36 2.23 5.39
C ARG A 84 1.00 3.29 4.37
N THR A 85 0.71 2.91 3.13
CA THR A 85 0.24 3.84 2.08
C THR A 85 -1.10 4.47 2.46
N SER A 86 -2.04 3.70 3.02
CA SER A 86 -3.31 4.20 3.56
C SER A 86 -3.11 5.13 4.78
N GLY A 87 -2.10 4.86 5.61
CA GLY A 87 -1.64 5.77 6.66
C GLY A 87 -1.13 7.10 6.10
N THR A 88 -0.28 7.06 5.06
CA THR A 88 0.19 8.26 4.34
C THR A 88 -0.97 9.07 3.78
N LEU A 89 -1.97 8.41 3.18
CA LEU A 89 -3.16 9.05 2.61
C LEU A 89 -3.94 9.88 3.63
N ALA A 90 -3.88 9.55 4.93
CA ALA A 90 -4.49 10.34 6.01
C ALA A 90 -3.96 11.78 6.08
N ASN A 91 -2.76 12.04 5.57
CA ASN A 91 -2.09 13.34 5.59
C ASN A 91 -2.34 14.17 4.31
N VAL A 92 -3.13 13.65 3.36
CA VAL A 92 -3.41 14.30 2.09
C VAL A 92 -4.70 15.12 2.17
N PRO A 93 -4.72 16.38 1.69
CA PRO A 93 -5.95 17.16 1.57
C PRO A 93 -6.97 16.46 0.65
N PRO A 94 -8.14 16.04 1.16
CA PRO A 94 -9.02 15.14 0.41
C PRO A 94 -9.70 15.78 -0.81
N ARG A 95 -9.91 17.11 -0.78
CA ARG A 95 -10.61 17.86 -1.83
C ARG A 95 -9.74 18.17 -3.04
N ASN A 96 -8.46 18.46 -2.82
CA ASN A 96 -7.55 18.87 -3.89
C ASN A 96 -6.16 18.25 -3.70
N PRO A 97 -6.04 16.93 -3.87
CA PRO A 97 -4.74 16.28 -3.86
C PRO A 97 -3.92 16.68 -5.10
N SER A 98 -2.62 16.93 -4.92
CA SER A 98 -1.70 17.42 -5.96
C SER A 98 -0.30 16.84 -5.75
N CYS A 99 0.44 16.59 -6.83
CA CYS A 99 1.82 16.11 -6.77
C CYS A 99 2.81 17.11 -6.15
N SER A 100 2.41 18.37 -5.95
CA SER A 100 3.14 19.34 -5.12
C SER A 100 3.13 18.99 -3.63
N ASN A 101 2.13 18.22 -3.18
CA ASN A 101 2.07 17.68 -1.82
C ASN A 101 2.90 16.39 -1.75
N LYS A 102 3.91 16.37 -0.87
CA LYS A 102 4.81 15.20 -0.71
C LYS A 102 4.08 13.90 -0.36
N TYR A 103 3.00 13.96 0.42
CA TYR A 103 2.26 12.76 0.83
C TYR A 103 1.43 12.22 -0.34
N TRP A 104 0.81 13.09 -1.13
CA TRP A 104 0.08 12.63 -2.32
C TRP A 104 1.02 12.06 -3.37
N LYS A 105 2.17 12.72 -3.60
CA LYS A 105 3.21 12.20 -4.47
C LYS A 105 3.66 10.80 -4.02
N ASP A 106 3.93 10.61 -2.74
CA ASP A 106 4.30 9.31 -2.17
C ASP A 106 3.19 8.26 -2.38
N VAL A 107 1.92 8.60 -2.10
CA VAL A 107 0.78 7.70 -2.36
C VAL A 107 0.71 7.30 -3.84
N VAL A 108 0.80 8.25 -4.77
CA VAL A 108 0.75 7.97 -6.22
C VAL A 108 1.85 7.02 -6.64
N LEU A 109 3.09 7.23 -6.16
CA LEU A 109 4.21 6.34 -6.48
C LEU A 109 4.02 4.95 -5.90
N ARG A 110 3.55 4.86 -4.65
CA ARG A 110 3.24 3.59 -3.98
C ARG A 110 2.10 2.84 -4.67
N CYS A 111 1.08 3.53 -5.19
CA CYS A 111 0.02 2.91 -5.99
C CYS A 111 0.55 2.24 -7.27
N VAL A 112 1.38 2.96 -8.05
CA VAL A 112 1.97 2.41 -9.28
C VAL A 112 2.81 1.21 -8.93
N LEU A 113 3.58 1.31 -7.87
CA LEU A 113 4.46 0.25 -7.45
C LEU A 113 3.70 -0.99 -6.97
N ALA A 114 2.71 -0.82 -6.09
CA ALA A 114 1.88 -1.93 -5.64
C ALA A 114 1.21 -2.62 -6.83
N LYS A 115 0.68 -1.85 -7.79
CA LYS A 115 0.13 -2.39 -9.03
C LYS A 115 1.16 -3.19 -9.83
N GLU A 116 2.33 -2.62 -10.08
CA GLU A 116 3.40 -3.27 -10.83
C GLU A 116 3.87 -4.56 -10.15
N LEU A 117 3.98 -4.59 -8.81
CA LEU A 117 4.44 -5.77 -8.08
C LEU A 117 3.36 -6.85 -7.93
N ILE A 118 2.09 -6.47 -7.76
CA ILE A 118 0.98 -7.42 -7.65
C ILE A 118 0.71 -8.09 -9.01
N LEU A 119 0.79 -7.33 -10.10
CA LEU A 119 0.50 -7.82 -11.46
C LEU A 119 1.74 -8.37 -12.19
N ASP A 120 2.91 -8.39 -11.53
CA ASP A 120 4.12 -8.96 -12.10
C ASP A 120 4.15 -10.47 -11.86
N HIS A 121 4.15 -11.22 -12.97
CA HIS A 121 4.32 -12.67 -12.96
C HIS A 121 5.77 -13.09 -13.32
N THR A 122 6.74 -12.17 -13.20
CA THR A 122 8.16 -12.42 -13.50
C THR A 122 9.02 -12.57 -12.24
N GLU A 123 8.36 -12.76 -11.10
CA GLU A 123 8.95 -12.89 -9.76
C GLU A 123 9.71 -11.66 -9.25
N LYS A 124 9.40 -10.46 -9.75
CA LYS A 124 10.11 -9.24 -9.34
C LYS A 124 9.95 -8.98 -7.83
N LEU A 125 8.75 -9.17 -7.29
CA LEU A 125 8.48 -8.97 -5.87
C LEU A 125 9.26 -9.97 -5.02
N GLU A 126 9.27 -11.24 -5.40
CA GLU A 126 9.95 -12.32 -4.71
C GLU A 126 11.47 -12.12 -4.74
N GLN A 127 12.02 -11.66 -5.86
CA GLN A 127 13.44 -11.28 -5.95
C GLN A 127 13.78 -10.14 -4.96
N MET A 128 12.91 -9.13 -4.87
CA MET A 128 13.08 -8.02 -3.93
C MET A 128 12.96 -8.45 -2.47
N ASN A 129 11.98 -9.29 -2.17
CA ASN A 129 11.77 -9.89 -0.86
C ASN A 129 13.02 -10.66 -0.42
N ARG A 130 13.54 -11.55 -1.28
CA ARG A 130 14.78 -12.31 -0.99
C ARG A 130 15.96 -11.42 -0.68
N ALA A 131 16.12 -10.30 -1.41
CA ALA A 131 17.19 -9.34 -1.16
C ALA A 131 17.11 -8.67 0.23
N THR A 132 15.95 -8.68 0.88
CA THR A 132 15.71 -8.10 2.22
C THR A 132 15.48 -9.16 3.30
N GLY A 133 15.68 -10.44 2.98
CA GLY A 133 15.57 -11.56 3.91
C GLY A 133 14.15 -12.12 4.09
N TYR A 134 13.25 -11.84 3.16
CA TYR A 134 11.94 -12.50 3.04
C TYR A 134 12.12 -13.72 2.13
N ASN A 135 11.89 -14.92 2.66
CA ASN A 135 12.19 -16.18 1.97
C ASN A 135 11.01 -17.15 1.92
N ASP A 136 9.82 -16.73 2.39
CA ASP A 136 8.68 -17.62 2.56
C ASP A 136 7.67 -17.51 1.40
N ASP A 137 8.13 -17.04 0.22
CA ASP A 137 7.28 -16.78 -0.95
C ASP A 137 6.90 -18.04 -1.75
N ALA A 138 7.56 -19.17 -1.49
CA ALA A 138 7.41 -20.37 -2.30
C ALA A 138 5.96 -20.89 -2.34
N GLY A 139 5.39 -20.96 -3.55
CA GLY A 139 4.03 -21.48 -3.78
C GLY A 139 2.90 -20.54 -3.36
N ILE A 140 3.20 -19.29 -3.01
CA ILE A 140 2.20 -18.26 -2.72
C ILE A 140 1.93 -17.51 -4.02
N GLU A 141 0.66 -17.25 -4.33
CA GLU A 141 0.25 -16.41 -5.45
C GLU A 141 -0.78 -15.39 -5.03
N PHE A 142 -0.85 -14.26 -5.74
CA PHE A 142 -2.00 -13.37 -5.61
C PHE A 142 -3.18 -13.99 -6.36
N GLY A 143 -4.36 -13.95 -5.76
CA GLY A 143 -5.58 -14.44 -6.41
C GLY A 143 -6.15 -13.42 -7.41
N GLU A 144 -7.01 -13.89 -8.32
CA GLU A 144 -7.64 -13.05 -9.35
C GLU A 144 -8.35 -11.81 -8.78
N GLU A 145 -8.98 -11.92 -7.59
CA GLU A 145 -9.63 -10.79 -6.93
C GLU A 145 -8.63 -9.69 -6.50
N ILE A 146 -7.44 -10.10 -6.03
CA ILE A 146 -6.36 -9.18 -5.64
C ILE A 146 -5.83 -8.46 -6.88
N GLU A 147 -5.57 -9.20 -7.95
CA GLU A 147 -5.06 -8.66 -9.20
C GLU A 147 -6.07 -7.69 -9.84
N ALA A 148 -7.34 -8.08 -9.91
CA ALA A 148 -8.41 -7.26 -10.46
C ALA A 148 -8.59 -5.95 -9.68
N GLU A 149 -8.44 -5.97 -8.36
CA GLU A 149 -8.48 -4.75 -7.54
C GLU A 149 -7.20 -3.91 -7.70
N ALA A 150 -6.03 -4.54 -7.77
CA ALA A 150 -4.75 -3.86 -7.98
C ALA A 150 -4.68 -3.13 -9.33
N ALA A 151 -5.30 -3.68 -10.37
CA ALA A 151 -5.40 -3.05 -11.69
C ALA A 151 -6.08 -1.67 -11.64
N LYS A 152 -6.91 -1.40 -10.61
CA LYS A 152 -7.64 -0.14 -10.43
C LYS A 152 -6.79 0.95 -9.77
N LEU A 153 -5.61 0.66 -9.20
CA LEU A 153 -4.84 1.59 -8.36
C LEU A 153 -4.51 2.94 -9.01
N ASP A 154 -4.38 3.00 -10.34
CA ASP A 154 -4.04 4.18 -11.14
C ASP A 154 -5.18 4.65 -12.08
N GLU A 155 -6.37 4.04 -11.98
CA GLU A 155 -7.46 4.25 -12.95
C GLU A 155 -7.89 5.72 -13.02
N LYS A 156 -7.96 6.38 -11.85
CA LYS A 156 -8.38 7.78 -11.75
C LYS A 156 -7.23 8.79 -11.82
N PHE A 157 -6.00 8.36 -12.12
CA PHE A 157 -4.88 9.30 -12.21
C PHE A 157 -5.10 10.33 -13.32
N ASN A 158 -4.81 11.59 -13.02
CA ASN A 158 -4.88 12.71 -13.93
C ASN A 158 -3.61 12.79 -14.81
N ALA A 159 -3.57 13.78 -15.71
CA ALA A 159 -2.44 13.98 -16.61
C ALA A 159 -1.12 14.26 -15.86
N GLU A 160 -1.14 15.14 -14.85
CA GLU A 160 0.04 15.49 -14.05
C GLU A 160 0.68 14.24 -13.40
N GLU A 161 -0.14 13.37 -12.83
CA GLU A 161 0.31 12.13 -12.20
C GLU A 161 0.91 11.17 -13.22
N ARG A 162 0.26 11.00 -14.38
CA ARG A 162 0.75 10.14 -15.47
C ARG A 162 2.07 10.64 -16.05
N GLU A 163 2.17 11.94 -16.30
CA GLU A 163 3.41 12.57 -16.78
C GLU A 163 4.55 12.41 -15.77
N MET A 164 4.27 12.59 -14.48
CA MET A 164 5.24 12.36 -13.41
C MET A 164 5.76 10.91 -13.42
N ILE A 165 4.85 9.94 -13.55
CA ILE A 165 5.20 8.51 -13.56
C ILE A 165 6.05 8.18 -14.79
N GLU A 166 5.67 8.66 -15.98
CA GLU A 166 6.46 8.46 -17.19
C GLU A 166 7.84 9.11 -17.09
N TRP A 167 7.92 10.32 -16.55
CA TRP A 167 9.19 11.00 -16.35
C TRP A 167 10.11 10.20 -15.42
N LEU A 168 9.58 9.66 -14.32
CA LEU A 168 10.35 8.82 -13.39
C LEU A 168 10.83 7.53 -14.05
N ARG A 169 9.95 6.84 -14.79
CA ARG A 169 10.31 5.62 -15.55
C ARG A 169 11.43 5.85 -16.56
N ARG A 170 11.52 7.05 -17.15
CA ARG A 170 12.60 7.40 -18.09
C ARG A 170 13.91 7.77 -17.40
N LYS A 171 13.84 8.37 -16.21
CA LYS A 171 15.02 8.87 -15.48
C LYS A 171 15.68 7.82 -14.62
N ILE A 172 14.91 6.83 -14.21
CA ILE A 172 15.34 5.86 -13.23
C ILE A 172 15.31 4.48 -13.92
N PRO A 173 16.46 3.80 -14.08
CA PRO A 173 16.49 2.43 -14.58
C PRO A 173 15.49 1.61 -13.79
N SER A 174 14.75 0.71 -14.45
CA SER A 174 13.57 -0.04 -13.98
C SER A 174 13.63 -0.73 -12.60
N GLY A 175 14.79 -0.71 -11.93
CA GLY A 175 15.00 -1.15 -10.55
C GLY A 175 15.18 -0.07 -9.48
N ARG A 176 15.28 1.23 -9.80
CA ARG A 176 15.66 2.28 -8.82
C ARG A 176 14.57 3.27 -8.41
N ILE A 177 13.35 3.19 -8.96
CA ILE A 177 12.19 3.99 -8.45
C ILE A 177 11.90 3.61 -6.98
N MET A 178 12.45 2.46 -6.58
CA MET A 178 12.24 1.68 -5.38
C MET A 178 13.16 2.01 -4.20
N ASP A 179 14.37 2.52 -4.46
CA ASP A 179 15.39 2.73 -3.41
C ASP A 179 15.01 3.87 -2.45
N GLY A 180 14.06 4.72 -2.84
CA GLY A 180 13.62 5.89 -2.05
C GLY A 180 12.40 5.65 -1.14
N LEU A 181 11.82 4.45 -1.13
CA LEU A 181 10.59 4.15 -0.37
C LEU A 181 10.83 3.22 0.83
N GLY A 182 12.05 2.69 0.98
CA GLY A 182 12.51 1.94 2.14
C GLY A 182 13.21 2.86 3.15
N GLY A 183 12.43 3.41 4.07
CA GLY A 183 12.89 4.17 5.23
C GLY A 183 11.87 4.06 6.35
#